data_AF-A0A2S4VCI1-F1
#
_entry.id   AF-A0A2S4VCI1-F1
#
_cell.length_a   1.000
_cell.length_b   1.000
_cell.length_c   1.000
_cell.angle_alpha   90.00
_cell.angle_beta   90.00
_cell.angle_gamma   90.00
#
_symmetry.space_group_name_H-M   'P 1'
#
loop_
_entity.id
_entity.type
_entity.pdbx_description
1 polymer ?
#
loop_
_entity_poly.entity_id
_entity_poly.type
_entity_poly.pdbx_seq_one_letter_code
_entity_poly.pdbx_strand_id
1 'polypeptide(L)'
;MDDFGVWRYLDALGIQPEKVIQKKDFTKMIVHMEQVHEATLWQCLRTVMNIENNVVEEQLPVIPTEQWNDIIHKCYNRFCSPDALTNAHSDPRLNNLLVRMQDFSTVIEANRAMKAGDVGRLINIWKMWTFMTQSLPGLTHYSAYLPRLVLLITQILPPSLGKLIRHTLLVSPSGRPGHFVAKDFFLENYNYWLKHFYTRGGMGTQIERLKTLYSSNIPLLRSMFHSLRQDSGAKHVPQSHKSLLKMRALERFAQMAQTNDILHVQKKKKRAGTEVKAIPNTYLEGIKQLQDEISRKPQELGRFTMHMPFYDDQDRLPLIDEEDEMGVFSSDDAESTLNFTNDNLSSNSSEHDDHHDIQMDD
;
A
#
# COMPACT_ATOMS: atom_id res chain seq x y z
N MET A 1 9.47 -13.86 22.06
CA MET A 1 9.88 -13.81 20.64
C MET A 1 10.62 -12.51 20.42
N ASP A 2 11.95 -12.56 20.31
CA ASP A 2 12.74 -11.39 19.89
C ASP A 2 12.60 -11.24 18.37
N ASP A 3 11.43 -10.79 17.94
CA ASP A 3 11.20 -10.47 16.54
C ASP A 3 11.62 -9.02 16.29
N PHE A 4 12.76 -8.85 15.62
CA PHE A 4 13.31 -7.55 15.24
C PHE A 4 12.56 -6.90 14.06
N GLY A 5 11.53 -7.56 13.54
CA GLY A 5 10.66 -7.02 12.51
C GLY A 5 9.65 -5.98 13.01
N VAL A 6 8.65 -5.74 12.17
CA VAL A 6 7.55 -4.81 12.42
C VAL A 6 6.57 -5.32 13.48
N TRP A 7 6.55 -6.61 13.77
CA TRP A 7 5.60 -7.26 14.67
C TRP A 7 5.57 -6.66 16.07
N ARG A 8 6.73 -6.37 16.66
CA ARG A 8 6.81 -5.71 17.97
C ARG A 8 6.15 -4.32 17.98
N TYR A 9 6.25 -3.60 16.86
CA TYR A 9 5.66 -2.27 16.73
C TYR A 9 4.14 -2.38 16.56
N LEU A 10 3.66 -3.38 15.83
CA LEU A 10 2.23 -3.67 15.68
C LEU A 10 1.60 -4.08 17.01
N ASP A 11 2.25 -4.99 17.74
CA ASP A 11 1.79 -5.44 19.05
C ASP A 11 1.70 -4.28 20.05
N ALA A 12 2.70 -3.39 20.05
CA ALA A 12 2.68 -2.18 20.88
C ALA A 12 1.51 -1.24 20.54
N LEU A 13 1.06 -1.22 19.27
CA LEU A 13 -0.13 -0.48 18.83
C LEU A 13 -1.45 -1.23 19.10
N GLY A 14 -1.40 -2.44 19.68
CA GLY A 14 -2.57 -3.29 19.93
C GLY A 14 -3.08 -4.03 18.70
N ILE A 15 -2.23 -4.20 17.68
CA ILE A 15 -2.56 -4.91 16.44
C ILE A 15 -1.99 -6.32 16.53
N GLN A 16 -2.88 -7.31 16.65
CA GLN A 16 -2.51 -8.71 16.69
C GLN A 16 -1.87 -9.17 15.36
N PRO A 17 -0.71 -9.85 15.39
CA PRO A 17 -0.04 -10.34 14.18
C PRO A 17 -0.95 -11.19 13.27
N GLU A 18 -1.82 -12.01 13.86
CA GLU A 18 -2.76 -12.87 13.14
C GLU A 18 -3.70 -12.07 12.24
N LYS A 19 -4.11 -10.87 12.68
CA LYS A 19 -4.99 -9.98 11.91
C LYS A 19 -4.31 -9.40 10.66
N VAL A 20 -2.98 -9.39 10.63
CA VAL A 20 -2.18 -8.88 9.51
C VAL A 20 -1.80 -10.01 8.56
N ILE A 21 -1.59 -11.24 9.05
CA ILE A 21 -1.14 -12.40 8.26
C ILE A 21 -2.30 -13.10 7.55
N GLN A 22 -3.49 -13.15 8.15
CA GLN A 22 -4.53 -14.11 7.74
C GLN A 22 -5.28 -13.77 6.45
N LYS A 23 -5.06 -12.62 5.80
CA LYS A 23 -5.71 -12.28 4.52
C LYS A 23 -4.77 -11.46 3.64
N LYS A 24 -4.80 -11.70 2.31
CA LYS A 24 -4.19 -10.87 1.25
C LYS A 24 -4.84 -9.47 1.18
N ASP A 25 -5.08 -8.83 2.32
CA ASP A 25 -5.71 -7.52 2.48
C ASP A 25 -4.61 -6.45 2.47
N PHE A 26 -4.09 -6.18 1.28
CA PHE A 26 -3.01 -5.20 1.07
C PHE A 26 -3.41 -3.79 1.55
N THR A 27 -4.71 -3.47 1.53
CA THR A 27 -5.21 -2.19 2.04
C THR A 27 -4.95 -2.07 3.54
N LYS A 28 -5.28 -3.11 4.33
CA LYS A 28 -4.98 -3.11 5.77
C LYS A 28 -3.48 -3.15 6.05
N MET A 29 -2.70 -3.88 5.25
CA MET A 29 -1.24 -3.87 5.40
C MET A 29 -0.67 -2.45 5.26
N ILE A 30 -1.08 -1.69 4.24
CA ILE A 30 -0.65 -0.30 4.07
C ILE A 30 -1.08 0.59 5.25
N VAL A 31 -2.31 0.40 5.75
CA VAL A 31 -2.78 1.13 6.95
C VAL A 31 -1.90 0.83 8.16
N HIS A 32 -1.55 -0.44 8.40
CA HIS A 32 -0.69 -0.82 9.51
C HIS A 32 0.75 -0.31 9.35
N MET A 33 1.27 -0.29 8.12
CA MET A 33 2.56 0.35 7.83
C MET A 33 2.53 1.84 8.15
N GLU A 34 1.45 2.54 7.76
CA GLU A 34 1.24 3.96 8.06
C GLU A 34 1.20 4.21 9.58
N GLN A 35 0.43 3.41 10.33
CA GLN A 35 0.35 3.52 11.80
C GLN A 35 1.71 3.33 12.47
N VAL A 36 2.48 2.31 12.06
CA VAL A 36 3.82 2.05 12.60
C VAL A 36 4.79 3.16 12.24
N HIS A 37 4.74 3.66 11.00
CA HIS A 37 5.61 4.74 10.54
C HIS A 37 5.35 6.05 11.30
N GLU A 38 4.09 6.45 11.43
CA GLU A 38 3.70 7.67 12.13
C GLU A 38 4.01 7.60 13.63
N ALA A 39 3.75 6.46 14.28
CA ALA A 39 4.13 6.27 15.69
C ALA A 39 5.65 6.33 15.89
N THR A 40 6.42 5.81 14.93
CA THR A 40 7.89 5.88 14.96
C THR A 40 8.38 7.32 14.79
N LEU A 41 7.83 8.07 13.83
CA LEU A 41 8.16 9.50 13.64
C LEU A 41 7.78 10.33 14.86
N TRP A 42 6.62 10.06 15.46
CA TRP A 42 6.20 10.69 16.70
C TRP A 42 7.22 10.46 17.83
N GLN A 43 7.74 9.24 17.98
CA GLN A 43 8.80 8.95 18.94
C GLN A 43 10.12 9.67 18.62
N CYS A 44 10.47 9.79 17.33
CA CYS A 44 11.66 10.55 16.90
C CYS A 44 11.54 12.02 17.32
N LEU A 45 10.38 12.65 17.10
CA LEU A 45 10.11 14.03 17.50
C LEU A 45 10.22 14.21 19.01
N ARG A 46 9.62 13.32 19.80
CA ARG A 46 9.72 13.37 21.27
C ARG A 46 11.16 13.32 21.75
N THR A 47 11.98 12.51 21.10
CA THR A 47 13.40 12.34 21.43
C THR A 47 14.24 13.56 21.03
N VAL A 48 13.86 14.28 19.97
CA VAL A 48 14.51 15.56 19.60
C VAL A 48 14.11 16.68 20.56
N MET A 49 12.87 16.65 21.04
CA MET A 49 12.33 17.60 22.00
C MET A 49 12.76 17.32 23.45
N ASN A 50 13.44 16.20 23.72
CA ASN A 50 13.80 15.72 25.06
C ASN A 50 12.59 15.52 26.00
N ILE A 51 11.46 15.09 25.44
CA ILE A 51 10.21 14.81 26.17
C ILE A 51 9.84 13.33 26.10
N GLU A 52 10.76 12.45 25.71
CA GLU A 52 10.50 11.02 25.55
C GLU A 52 9.89 10.39 26.80
N ASN A 53 10.29 10.83 28.00
CA ASN A 53 9.82 10.30 29.29
C ASN A 53 8.53 10.96 29.81
N ASN A 54 8.06 12.03 29.19
CA ASN A 54 6.87 12.74 29.64
C ASN A 54 5.61 11.89 29.40
N VAL A 55 4.54 12.16 30.15
CA VAL A 55 3.25 11.52 29.89
C VAL A 55 2.73 11.94 28.51
N VAL A 56 1.96 11.07 27.87
CA VAL A 56 1.27 11.43 26.63
C VAL A 56 0.01 12.19 27.01
N GLU A 57 -0.03 13.48 26.68
CA GLU A 57 -1.18 14.34 26.97
C GLU A 57 -2.05 14.54 25.72
N GLU A 58 -3.35 14.68 25.93
CA GLU A 58 -4.31 14.96 24.85
C GLU A 58 -4.24 16.42 24.39
N GLN A 59 -3.84 17.32 25.29
CA GLN A 59 -3.66 18.73 24.97
C GLN A 59 -2.31 18.93 24.28
N LEU A 60 -2.36 19.41 23.04
CA LEU A 60 -1.15 19.71 22.27
C LEU A 60 -0.53 21.03 22.77
N PRO A 61 0.79 21.05 23.05
CA PRO A 61 1.46 22.30 23.42
C PRO A 61 1.46 23.26 22.23
N VAL A 62 1.31 24.55 22.51
CA VAL A 62 1.47 25.59 21.50
C VAL A 62 2.96 25.88 21.35
N ILE A 63 3.51 25.56 20.17
CA ILE A 63 4.93 25.77 19.85
C ILE A 63 5.03 26.86 18.77
N PRO A 64 5.88 27.88 18.94
CA PRO A 64 6.15 28.87 17.90
C PRO A 64 6.60 28.21 16.58
N THR A 65 6.13 28.71 15.44
CA THR A 65 6.41 28.11 14.11
C THR A 65 7.90 27.97 13.81
N GLU A 66 8.72 28.95 14.16
CA GLU A 66 10.16 28.90 13.97
C GLU A 66 10.80 27.75 14.77
N GLN A 67 10.44 27.66 16.06
CA GLN A 67 10.89 26.57 16.93
C GLN A 67 10.40 25.20 16.43
N TRP A 68 9.18 25.12 15.92
CA TRP A 68 8.65 23.89 15.35
C TRP A 68 9.45 23.46 14.11
N ASN A 69 9.72 24.38 13.18
CA ASN A 69 10.52 24.09 12.00
C ASN A 69 11.93 23.62 12.37
N ASP A 70 12.56 24.24 13.36
CA ASP A 70 13.86 23.81 13.88
C ASP A 70 13.82 22.37 14.44
N ILE A 71 12.75 22.02 15.18
CA ILE A 71 12.54 20.65 15.68
C ILE A 71 12.41 19.67 14.52
N ILE A 72 11.64 20.02 13.48
CA ILE A 72 11.49 19.18 12.28
C ILE A 72 12.84 18.99 11.58
N HIS A 73 13.61 20.05 11.35
CA HIS A 73 14.92 19.96 10.73
C HIS A 73 15.90 19.12 11.54
N LYS A 74 15.92 19.27 12.87
CA LYS A 74 16.73 18.42 13.77
C LYS A 74 16.31 16.96 13.69
N CYS A 75 15.00 16.67 13.66
CA CYS A 75 14.49 15.32 13.50
C CYS A 75 14.86 14.70 12.15
N TYR A 76 14.71 15.48 11.07
CA TYR A 76 15.09 15.05 9.73
C TYR A 76 16.59 14.74 9.66
N ASN A 77 17.44 15.67 10.09
CA ASN A 77 18.90 15.50 10.06
C ASN A 77 19.37 14.31 10.89
N ARG A 78 18.71 14.04 12.04
CA ARG A 78 19.10 12.99 12.96
C ARG A 78 18.62 11.60 12.55
N PHE A 79 17.46 11.47 11.92
CA PHE A 79 16.82 10.16 11.69
C PHE A 79 16.38 9.90 10.24
N CYS A 80 16.13 10.92 9.43
CA CYS A 80 15.54 10.76 8.09
C CYS A 80 16.47 11.15 6.94
N SER A 81 17.63 11.75 7.24
CA SER A 81 18.60 12.18 6.23
C SER A 81 19.44 11.01 5.71
N PRO A 82 20.01 11.12 4.49
CA PRO A 82 20.99 10.14 4.00
C PRO A 82 22.17 9.98 4.96
N ASP A 83 22.67 11.08 5.53
CA ASP A 83 23.77 11.09 6.49
C ASP A 83 23.42 10.32 7.77
N ALA A 84 22.19 10.44 8.26
CA ALA A 84 21.72 9.68 9.42
C ALA A 84 21.82 8.18 9.17
N LEU A 85 21.46 7.72 7.96
CA LEU A 85 21.55 6.33 7.59
C LEU A 85 23.00 5.86 7.45
N THR A 86 23.86 6.65 6.82
CA THR A 86 25.30 6.35 6.70
C THR A 86 25.96 6.23 8.06
N ASN A 87 25.66 7.16 8.98
CA ASN A 87 26.19 7.15 10.34
C ASN A 87 25.66 5.96 11.17
N ALA A 88 24.44 5.50 10.89
CA ALA A 88 23.85 4.34 11.55
C ALA A 88 24.41 3.00 11.06
N HIS A 89 25.16 2.94 9.95
CA HIS A 89 25.62 1.69 9.33
C HIS A 89 26.43 0.78 10.28
N SER A 90 27.19 1.36 11.21
CA SER A 90 27.95 0.60 12.23
C SER A 90 27.07 0.05 13.36
N ASP A 91 25.82 0.49 13.45
CA ASP A 91 24.83 0.07 14.46
C ASP A 91 23.66 -0.65 13.79
N PRO A 92 23.68 -2.00 13.71
CA PRO A 92 22.64 -2.76 13.04
C PRO A 92 21.22 -2.48 13.52
N ARG A 93 21.02 -2.14 14.81
CA ARG A 93 19.69 -1.88 15.36
C ARG A 93 19.13 -0.57 14.82
N LEU A 94 19.92 0.50 14.91
CA LEU A 94 19.53 1.81 14.40
C LEU A 94 19.42 1.77 12.87
N ASN A 95 20.38 1.16 12.18
CA ASN A 95 20.35 0.99 10.73
C ASN A 95 19.04 0.33 10.27
N ASN A 96 18.65 -0.80 10.87
CA ASN A 96 17.43 -1.51 10.49
C ASN A 96 16.17 -0.67 10.72
N LEU A 97 16.14 0.13 11.78
CA LEU A 97 15.02 1.06 12.03
C LEU A 97 14.95 2.13 10.94
N LEU A 98 16.08 2.76 10.61
CA LEU A 98 16.13 3.84 9.62
C LEU A 98 15.83 3.34 8.20
N VAL A 99 16.36 2.17 7.81
CA VAL A 99 16.01 1.51 6.53
C VAL A 99 14.51 1.25 6.45
N ARG A 100 13.91 0.71 7.52
CA ARG A 100 12.45 0.48 7.55
C ARG A 100 11.68 1.80 7.43
N MET A 101 12.11 2.86 8.12
CA MET A 101 11.47 4.17 8.01
C MET A 101 11.52 4.70 6.59
N GLN A 102 12.66 4.55 5.90
CA GLN A 102 12.82 4.89 4.49
C GLN A 102 11.86 4.06 3.63
N ASP A 103 11.88 2.74 3.73
CA ASP A 103 11.06 1.84 2.91
C ASP A 103 9.56 2.13 3.10
N PHE A 104 9.11 2.27 4.35
CA PHE A 104 7.72 2.58 4.69
C PHE A 104 7.30 3.96 4.14
N SER A 105 8.19 4.95 4.20
CA SER A 105 7.90 6.28 3.67
C SER A 105 7.57 6.24 2.18
N THR A 106 8.25 5.39 1.40
CA THR A 106 7.97 5.26 -0.04
C THR A 106 6.57 4.69 -0.31
N VAL A 107 6.15 3.68 0.45
CA VAL A 107 4.82 3.06 0.31
C VAL A 107 3.70 4.01 0.74
N ILE A 108 3.90 4.70 1.85
CA ILE A 108 2.92 5.67 2.38
C ILE A 108 2.81 6.85 1.42
N GLU A 109 3.92 7.37 0.91
CA GLU A 109 3.95 8.47 -0.05
C GLU A 109 3.28 8.08 -1.37
N ALA A 110 3.55 6.88 -1.90
CA ALA A 110 2.85 6.37 -3.08
C ALA A 110 1.34 6.28 -2.87
N ASN A 111 0.89 5.77 -1.72
CA ASN A 111 -0.54 5.68 -1.39
C ASN A 111 -1.18 7.08 -1.27
N ARG A 112 -0.52 8.02 -0.61
CA ARG A 112 -1.00 9.40 -0.45
C ARG A 112 -1.05 10.14 -1.79
N ALA A 113 0.00 10.02 -2.60
CA ALA A 113 0.06 10.58 -3.95
C ALA A 113 -1.04 10.00 -4.85
N MET A 114 -1.23 8.68 -4.81
CA MET A 114 -2.30 8.00 -5.54
C MET A 114 -3.67 8.53 -5.13
N LYS A 115 -3.99 8.58 -3.83
CA LYS A 115 -5.26 9.11 -3.32
C LYS A 115 -5.49 10.58 -3.70
N ALA A 116 -4.42 11.38 -3.70
CA ALA A 116 -4.47 12.79 -4.11
C ALA A 116 -4.61 12.98 -5.63
N GLY A 117 -4.42 11.94 -6.44
CA GLY A 117 -4.37 12.05 -7.90
C GLY A 117 -3.07 12.69 -8.40
N ASP A 118 -2.03 12.77 -7.56
CA ASP A 118 -0.76 13.40 -7.89
C ASP A 118 0.20 12.39 -8.53
N VAL A 119 0.12 12.31 -9.85
CA VAL A 119 0.96 11.42 -10.67
C VAL A 119 2.43 11.84 -10.63
N GLY A 120 2.73 13.13 -10.43
CA GLY A 120 4.11 13.61 -10.34
C GLY A 120 4.83 13.03 -9.13
N ARG A 121 4.20 13.12 -7.95
CA ARG A 121 4.70 12.50 -6.71
C ARG A 121 4.82 10.98 -6.84
N LEU A 122 3.83 10.34 -7.46
CA LEU A 122 3.83 8.90 -7.68
C LEU A 122 5.02 8.45 -8.56
N ILE A 123 5.32 9.18 -9.64
CA ILE A 123 6.46 8.88 -10.52
C ILE A 123 7.79 9.03 -9.78
N ASN A 124 7.91 10.00 -8.86
CA ASN A 124 9.13 10.13 -8.05
C ASN A 124 9.37 8.89 -7.18
N ILE A 125 8.30 8.31 -6.62
CA ILE A 125 8.41 7.04 -5.90
C ILE A 125 8.70 5.87 -6.83
N TRP A 126 8.08 5.80 -8.01
CA TRP A 126 8.37 4.76 -9.00
C TRP A 126 9.82 4.76 -9.47
N LYS A 127 10.46 5.93 -9.56
CA LYS A 127 11.91 6.03 -9.83
C LYS A 127 12.73 5.38 -8.72
N MET A 128 12.34 5.52 -7.46
CA MET A 128 13.01 4.83 -6.35
C MET A 128 12.77 3.32 -6.42
N TRP A 129 11.50 2.92 -6.61
CA TRP A 129 11.12 1.51 -6.69
C TRP A 129 11.77 0.78 -7.86
N THR A 130 12.03 1.47 -8.98
CA THR A 130 12.78 0.94 -10.11
C THR A 130 14.11 0.30 -9.70
N PHE A 131 14.79 0.88 -8.71
CA PHE A 131 16.02 0.31 -8.15
C PHE A 131 15.71 -0.69 -7.05
N MET A 132 14.81 -0.38 -6.12
CA MET A 132 14.50 -1.28 -5.00
C MET A 132 14.05 -2.66 -5.46
N THR A 133 13.20 -2.74 -6.49
CA THR A 133 12.67 -4.01 -7.02
C THR A 133 13.74 -4.92 -7.61
N GLN A 134 14.94 -4.41 -7.92
CA GLN A 134 16.06 -5.26 -8.37
C GLN A 134 16.55 -6.16 -7.24
N SER A 135 16.64 -5.62 -6.02
CA SER A 135 17.12 -6.35 -4.84
C SER A 135 16.06 -7.15 -4.10
N LEU A 136 14.78 -6.86 -4.32
CA LEU A 136 13.69 -7.52 -3.60
C LEU A 136 13.35 -8.87 -4.24
N PRO A 137 13.35 -9.97 -3.47
CA PRO A 137 13.01 -11.28 -4.00
C PRO A 137 11.53 -11.35 -4.41
N GLY A 138 11.24 -12.09 -5.49
CA GLY A 138 9.87 -12.33 -5.96
C GLY A 138 9.24 -11.22 -6.80
N LEU A 139 9.94 -10.12 -7.06
CA LEU A 139 9.46 -8.99 -7.89
C LEU A 139 10.02 -9.00 -9.32
N THR A 140 10.22 -10.17 -9.92
CA THR A 140 10.88 -10.35 -11.24
C THR A 140 10.20 -9.57 -12.37
N HIS A 141 8.87 -9.53 -12.40
CA HIS A 141 8.14 -8.74 -13.39
C HIS A 141 8.24 -7.23 -13.13
N TYR A 142 8.07 -6.80 -11.89
CA TYR A 142 8.15 -5.38 -11.53
C TYR A 142 9.57 -4.82 -11.70
N SER A 143 10.59 -5.64 -11.49
CA SER A 143 11.98 -5.25 -11.70
C SER A 143 12.32 -5.06 -13.18
N ALA A 144 11.55 -5.63 -14.10
CA ALA A 144 11.67 -5.37 -15.54
C ALA A 144 10.73 -4.25 -16.03
N TYR A 145 9.43 -4.35 -15.75
CA TYR A 145 8.41 -3.47 -16.35
C TYR A 145 8.38 -2.06 -15.76
N LEU A 146 8.63 -1.90 -14.46
CA LEU A 146 8.57 -0.59 -13.81
C LEU A 146 9.63 0.39 -14.36
N PRO A 147 10.94 0.01 -14.43
CA PRO A 147 11.95 0.83 -15.11
C PRO A 147 11.55 1.21 -16.52
N ARG A 148 11.05 0.25 -17.31
CA ARG A 148 10.58 0.49 -18.68
C ARG A 148 9.46 1.52 -18.71
N LEU A 149 8.43 1.37 -17.86
CA LEU A 149 7.31 2.31 -17.80
C LEU A 149 7.78 3.71 -17.44
N VAL A 150 8.65 3.84 -16.43
CA VAL A 150 9.20 5.13 -16.00
C VAL A 150 9.98 5.81 -17.13
N LEU A 151 10.86 5.08 -17.83
CA LEU A 151 11.60 5.62 -18.98
C LEU A 151 10.66 5.99 -20.13
N LEU A 152 9.66 5.15 -20.40
CA LEU A 152 8.68 5.38 -21.46
C LEU A 152 7.95 6.72 -21.27
N ILE A 153 7.36 6.94 -20.09
CA ILE A 153 6.53 8.12 -19.82
C ILE A 153 7.33 9.39 -19.50
N THR A 154 8.62 9.28 -19.14
CA THR A 154 9.44 10.43 -18.76
C THR A 154 10.48 10.85 -19.80
N GLN A 155 11.02 9.91 -20.60
CA GLN A 155 12.13 10.18 -21.51
C GLN A 155 11.82 9.83 -22.97
N ILE A 156 11.09 8.73 -23.24
CA ILE A 156 10.99 8.17 -24.59
C ILE A 156 9.79 8.76 -25.37
N LEU A 157 8.62 8.83 -24.75
CA LEU A 157 7.41 9.32 -25.43
C LEU A 157 7.50 10.81 -25.74
N PRO A 158 6.92 11.27 -26.88
CA PRO A 158 6.73 12.68 -27.14
C PRO A 158 6.07 13.39 -25.95
N PRO A 159 6.48 14.62 -25.59
CA PRO A 159 6.02 15.27 -24.35
C PRO A 159 4.50 15.33 -24.20
N SER A 160 3.77 15.53 -25.31
CA SER A 160 2.31 15.53 -25.37
C SER A 160 1.70 14.16 -25.02
N LEU A 161 2.24 13.08 -25.60
CA LEU A 161 1.77 11.72 -25.35
C LEU A 161 2.16 11.24 -23.94
N GLY A 162 3.38 11.55 -23.50
CA GLY A 162 3.79 11.28 -22.11
C GLY A 162 2.91 12.03 -21.11
N LYS A 163 2.50 13.27 -21.40
CA LYS A 163 1.52 14.01 -20.59
C LYS A 163 0.16 13.30 -20.59
N LEU A 164 -0.36 12.92 -21.76
CA LEU A 164 -1.63 12.21 -21.88
C LEU A 164 -1.65 10.94 -21.01
N ILE A 165 -0.64 10.06 -21.16
CA ILE A 165 -0.57 8.82 -20.38
C ILE A 165 -0.56 9.11 -18.90
N ARG A 166 0.29 10.04 -18.43
CA ARG A 166 0.36 10.44 -17.02
C ARG A 166 -1.00 10.86 -16.48
N HIS A 167 -1.76 11.66 -17.21
CA HIS A 167 -3.09 12.11 -16.80
C HIS A 167 -4.18 11.01 -16.86
N THR A 168 -3.89 9.83 -17.40
CA THR A 168 -4.83 8.69 -17.47
C THR A 168 -4.50 7.53 -16.52
N LEU A 169 -3.38 7.62 -15.79
CA LEU A 169 -2.96 6.55 -14.86
C LEU A 169 -3.91 6.42 -13.67
N LEU A 170 -4.45 7.55 -13.19
CA LEU A 170 -5.30 7.62 -12.02
C LEU A 170 -6.68 8.16 -12.41
N VAL A 171 -7.71 7.61 -11.79
CA VAL A 171 -9.10 8.01 -11.98
C VAL A 171 -9.73 8.26 -10.61
N SER A 172 -10.68 9.20 -10.52
CA SER A 172 -11.49 9.41 -9.31
C SER A 172 -12.90 8.85 -9.56
N PRO A 173 -13.22 7.63 -9.09
CA PRO A 173 -14.50 6.98 -9.36
C PRO A 173 -15.73 7.77 -8.90
N SER A 174 -15.56 8.55 -7.82
CA SER A 174 -16.63 9.31 -7.18
C SER A 174 -16.51 10.82 -7.41
N GLY A 175 -15.47 11.28 -8.12
CA GLY A 175 -15.15 12.70 -8.27
C GLY A 175 -14.69 13.39 -6.97
N ARG A 176 -14.58 12.66 -5.86
CA ARG A 176 -14.24 13.24 -4.56
C ARG A 176 -12.73 13.50 -4.43
N PRO A 177 -12.33 14.61 -3.78
CA PRO A 177 -10.94 14.81 -3.37
C PRO A 177 -10.43 13.64 -2.52
N GLY A 178 -9.19 13.21 -2.72
CA GLY A 178 -8.57 12.15 -1.93
C GLY A 178 -9.03 10.72 -2.23
N HIS A 179 -9.82 10.51 -3.30
CA HIS A 179 -10.39 9.21 -3.68
C HIS A 179 -9.96 8.74 -5.07
N PHE A 180 -8.79 9.19 -5.53
CA PHE A 180 -8.20 8.67 -6.75
C PHE A 180 -7.68 7.23 -6.54
N VAL A 181 -7.80 6.42 -7.58
CA VAL A 181 -7.34 5.04 -7.62
C VAL A 181 -6.65 4.78 -8.96
N ALA A 182 -5.82 3.73 -9.02
CA ALA A 182 -5.28 3.26 -10.29
C ALA A 182 -6.41 2.86 -11.24
N LYS A 183 -6.25 3.20 -12.53
CA LYS A 183 -7.20 2.83 -13.58
C LYS A 183 -7.46 1.32 -13.61
N ASP A 184 -6.41 0.51 -13.42
CA ASP A 184 -6.51 -0.95 -13.40
C ASP A 184 -7.36 -1.47 -12.24
N PHE A 185 -7.11 -0.98 -11.02
CA PHE A 185 -7.97 -1.26 -9.86
C PHE A 185 -9.44 -0.87 -10.10
N PHE A 186 -9.69 0.23 -10.80
CA PHE A 186 -11.06 0.61 -11.15
C PHE A 186 -11.71 -0.38 -12.14
N LEU A 187 -10.94 -0.88 -13.10
CA LEU A 187 -11.39 -1.91 -14.04
C LEU A 187 -11.64 -3.26 -13.32
N GLU A 188 -10.79 -3.64 -12.37
CA GLU A 188 -11.00 -4.82 -11.52
C GLU A 188 -12.32 -4.76 -10.75
N ASN A 189 -12.67 -3.58 -10.22
CA ASN A 189 -13.97 -3.40 -9.58
C ASN A 189 -15.12 -3.66 -10.56
N TYR A 190 -15.03 -3.20 -11.80
CA TYR A 190 -16.04 -3.48 -12.83
C TYR A 190 -16.11 -4.96 -13.18
N ASN A 191 -14.97 -5.63 -13.30
CA ASN A 191 -14.89 -7.07 -13.51
C ASN A 191 -15.53 -7.86 -12.35
N TYR A 192 -15.35 -7.40 -11.11
CA TYR A 192 -16.02 -7.98 -9.95
C TYR A 192 -17.55 -7.88 -10.05
N TRP A 193 -18.09 -6.71 -10.42
CA TRP A 193 -19.54 -6.54 -10.61
C TRP A 193 -20.10 -7.46 -11.70
N LEU A 194 -19.38 -7.61 -12.82
CA LEU A 194 -19.76 -8.55 -13.88
C LEU A 194 -19.81 -9.99 -13.37
N LYS A 195 -18.75 -10.43 -12.70
CA LYS A 195 -18.62 -11.82 -12.21
C LYS A 195 -19.64 -12.17 -11.13
N HIS A 196 -19.92 -11.27 -10.19
CA HIS A 196 -20.70 -11.63 -8.99
C HIS A 196 -22.15 -11.16 -9.01
N PHE A 197 -22.46 -10.07 -9.71
CA PHE A 197 -23.79 -9.48 -9.68
C PHE A 197 -24.59 -9.75 -10.96
N TYR A 198 -23.94 -9.63 -12.11
CA TYR A 198 -24.60 -9.82 -13.41
C TYR A 198 -24.50 -11.26 -13.95
N THR A 199 -23.60 -12.06 -13.39
CA THR A 199 -23.52 -13.50 -13.68
C THR A 199 -24.21 -14.27 -12.55
N ARG A 200 -25.40 -14.81 -12.78
CA ARG A 200 -25.95 -15.87 -11.91
C ARG A 200 -25.36 -17.19 -12.40
N GLY A 201 -24.51 -17.82 -11.59
CA GLY A 201 -23.80 -19.04 -11.95
C GLY A 201 -24.74 -20.17 -12.38
N GLY A 202 -24.51 -20.71 -13.58
CA GLY A 202 -25.15 -21.89 -14.14
C GLY A 202 -24.69 -22.14 -15.59
N MET A 203 -24.89 -23.36 -16.10
CA MET A 203 -24.69 -23.67 -17.53
C MET A 203 -25.65 -22.80 -18.37
N GLY A 204 -25.13 -21.75 -19.01
CA GLY A 204 -25.93 -20.77 -19.76
C GLY A 204 -25.43 -19.33 -19.72
N THR A 205 -24.33 -19.02 -19.04
CA THR A 205 -23.70 -17.70 -19.07
C THR A 205 -23.29 -17.32 -20.49
N GLN A 206 -24.02 -16.39 -21.10
CA GLN A 206 -23.68 -15.84 -22.42
C GLN A 206 -22.63 -14.74 -22.26
N ILE A 207 -21.35 -15.10 -22.44
CA ILE A 207 -20.20 -14.20 -22.29
C ILE A 207 -20.34 -12.99 -23.22
N GLU A 208 -20.71 -13.21 -24.48
CA GLU A 208 -20.91 -12.13 -25.44
C GLU A 208 -21.96 -11.12 -25.00
N ARG A 209 -23.05 -11.59 -24.38
CA ARG A 209 -24.10 -10.73 -23.84
C ARG A 209 -23.61 -9.93 -22.63
N LEU A 210 -22.76 -10.51 -21.77
CA LEU A 210 -22.11 -9.80 -20.66
C LEU A 210 -21.15 -8.71 -21.15
N LYS A 211 -20.33 -9.04 -22.15
CA LYS A 211 -19.39 -8.12 -22.79
C LYS A 211 -20.12 -6.97 -23.46
N THR A 212 -21.10 -7.24 -24.33
CA THR A 212 -21.76 -6.20 -25.13
C THR A 212 -22.81 -5.39 -24.37
N LEU A 213 -23.64 -6.01 -23.53
CA LEU A 213 -24.75 -5.30 -22.87
C LEU A 213 -24.41 -4.78 -21.48
N TYR A 214 -23.68 -5.54 -20.68
CA TYR A 214 -23.48 -5.19 -19.27
C TYR A 214 -22.20 -4.40 -19.03
N SER A 215 -21.07 -4.79 -19.64
CA SER A 215 -19.75 -4.22 -19.31
C SER A 215 -19.69 -2.69 -19.43
N SER A 216 -20.17 -2.13 -20.55
CA SER A 216 -20.21 -0.70 -20.79
C SER A 216 -21.24 0.05 -19.94
N ASN A 217 -22.26 -0.66 -19.43
CA ASN A 217 -23.40 -0.08 -18.72
C ASN A 217 -23.31 -0.23 -17.19
N ILE A 218 -22.26 -0.86 -16.65
CA ILE A 218 -22.04 -0.99 -15.20
C ILE A 218 -22.20 0.33 -14.44
N PRO A 219 -21.63 1.47 -14.89
CA PRO A 219 -21.77 2.74 -14.15
C PRO A 219 -23.23 3.17 -14.04
N LEU A 220 -23.99 3.06 -15.14
CA LEU A 220 -25.40 3.41 -15.20
C LEU A 220 -26.22 2.51 -14.29
N LEU A 221 -26.03 1.19 -14.39
CA LEU A 221 -26.74 0.21 -13.55
C LEU A 221 -26.46 0.44 -12.06
N ARG A 222 -25.21 0.72 -11.68
CA ARG A 222 -24.84 1.05 -10.29
C ARG A 222 -25.54 2.32 -9.81
N SER A 223 -25.63 3.35 -10.66
CA SER A 223 -26.35 4.59 -10.32
C SER A 223 -27.85 4.35 -10.11
N MET A 224 -28.46 3.49 -10.92
CA MET A 224 -29.87 3.10 -10.77
C MET A 224 -30.12 2.39 -9.43
N PHE A 225 -29.30 1.42 -9.05
CA PHE A 225 -29.42 0.76 -7.73
C PHE A 225 -29.24 1.74 -6.57
N HIS A 226 -28.33 2.71 -6.73
CA HIS A 226 -28.13 3.74 -5.73
C HIS A 226 -29.35 4.65 -5.60
N SER A 227 -29.96 5.06 -6.71
CA SER A 227 -31.20 5.85 -6.73
C SER A 227 -32.34 5.11 -6.03
N LEU A 228 -32.58 3.85 -6.40
CA LEU A 228 -33.62 3.02 -5.77
C LEU A 228 -33.43 2.90 -4.26
N ARG A 229 -32.18 2.78 -3.80
CA ARG A 229 -31.86 2.74 -2.37
C ARG A 229 -32.16 4.07 -1.68
N GLN A 230 -31.87 5.20 -2.33
CA GLN A 230 -32.21 6.53 -1.80
C GLN A 230 -33.74 6.72 -1.74
N ASP A 231 -34.47 6.32 -2.79
CA ASP A 231 -35.93 6.42 -2.87
C ASP A 231 -36.62 5.55 -1.80
N SER A 232 -35.99 4.45 -1.40
CA SER A 232 -36.45 3.59 -0.30
C SER A 232 -36.19 4.18 1.10
N GLY A 233 -35.71 5.43 1.20
CA GLY A 233 -35.39 6.10 2.46
C GLY A 233 -34.06 5.70 3.08
N ALA A 234 -33.29 4.80 2.44
CA ALA A 234 -31.99 4.38 2.97
C ALA A 234 -30.90 5.41 2.62
N LYS A 235 -30.31 6.02 3.64
CA LYS A 235 -29.16 6.91 3.46
C LYS A 235 -27.95 6.09 3.01
N HIS A 236 -27.36 6.46 1.87
CA HIS A 236 -26.07 5.91 1.48
C HIS A 236 -24.95 6.61 2.26
N VAL A 237 -24.42 5.92 3.27
CA VAL A 237 -23.24 6.39 4.03
C VAL A 237 -21.99 5.79 3.39
N PRO A 238 -21.16 6.60 2.70
CA PRO A 238 -19.89 6.13 2.18
C PRO A 238 -18.94 5.82 3.35
N GLN A 239 -18.43 4.59 3.42
CA GLN A 239 -17.47 4.20 4.45
C GLN A 239 -16.06 4.57 4.00
N SER A 240 -15.42 5.47 4.73
CA SER A 240 -13.98 5.78 4.58
C SER A 240 -13.24 5.30 5.82
N HIS A 241 -12.36 4.32 5.68
CA HIS A 241 -11.48 3.90 6.78
C HIS A 241 -10.31 4.89 6.87
N LYS A 242 -10.30 5.72 7.91
CA LYS A 242 -9.13 6.54 8.25
C LYS A 242 -8.20 5.73 9.15
N SER A 243 -6.90 5.78 8.86
CA SER A 243 -5.89 5.35 9.82
C SER A 243 -5.98 6.26 11.04
N LEU A 244 -6.25 5.69 12.21
CA LEU A 244 -6.34 6.44 13.47
C LEU A 244 -5.39 5.80 14.48
N LEU A 245 -4.50 6.63 15.03
CA LEU A 245 -3.66 6.27 16.16
C LEU A 245 -4.35 6.74 17.45
N LYS A 246 -4.76 5.79 18.28
CA LYS A 246 -5.41 6.08 19.57
C LYS A 246 -4.35 6.48 20.61
N MET A 247 -4.71 7.33 21.57
CA MET A 247 -3.80 7.78 22.63
C MET A 247 -3.15 6.61 23.39
N ARG A 248 -3.97 5.65 23.84
CA ARG A 248 -3.49 4.43 24.51
C ARG A 248 -2.51 3.60 23.67
N ALA A 249 -2.63 3.64 22.35
CA ALA A 249 -1.70 2.95 21.47
C ALA A 249 -0.35 3.68 21.43
N LEU A 250 -0.34 5.02 21.40
CA LEU A 250 0.88 5.83 21.47
C LEU A 250 1.58 5.69 22.83
N GLU A 251 0.84 5.62 23.94
CA GLU A 251 1.40 5.37 25.28
C GLU A 251 2.13 4.03 25.35
N ARG A 252 1.48 2.95 24.90
CA ARG A 252 2.08 1.60 24.85
C ARG A 252 3.27 1.57 23.90
N PHE A 253 3.17 2.25 22.76
CA PHE A 253 4.27 2.40 21.82
C PHE A 253 5.46 3.13 22.45
N ALA A 254 5.24 4.23 23.18
CA ALA A 254 6.28 4.98 23.88
C ALA A 254 6.98 4.11 24.93
N GLN A 255 6.22 3.37 25.74
CA GLN A 255 6.76 2.44 26.74
C GLN A 255 7.62 1.36 26.07
N MET A 256 7.13 0.76 24.97
CA MET A 256 7.88 -0.22 24.19
C MET A 256 9.16 0.40 23.60
N ALA A 257 9.06 1.61 23.05
CA ALA A 257 10.16 2.32 22.42
C ALA A 257 11.29 2.63 23.41
N GLN A 258 10.95 3.10 24.62
CA GLN A 258 11.90 3.40 25.69
C GLN A 258 12.52 2.14 26.29
N THR A 259 11.69 1.11 26.54
CA THR A 259 12.15 -0.17 27.13
C THR A 259 13.17 -0.83 26.21
N ASN A 260 12.94 -0.76 24.90
CA ASN A 260 13.82 -1.37 23.91
C ASN A 260 14.87 -0.42 23.33
N ASP A 261 14.89 0.85 23.75
CA ASP A 261 15.76 1.91 23.22
C ASP A 261 15.84 1.87 21.67
N ILE A 262 14.67 1.92 21.01
CA ILE A 262 14.56 1.66 19.57
C ILE A 262 15.35 2.67 18.72
N LEU A 263 15.52 3.90 19.21
CA LEU A 263 16.32 4.97 18.57
C LEU A 263 17.79 4.94 19.01
N HIS A 264 18.17 3.98 19.87
CA HIS A 264 19.51 3.74 20.37
C HIS A 264 20.22 4.99 20.90
N VAL A 265 19.47 5.85 21.58
CA VAL A 265 19.97 7.12 22.14
C VAL A 265 20.69 6.86 23.46
N GLN A 266 20.20 5.93 24.25
CA GLN A 266 20.75 5.62 25.58
C GLN A 266 21.84 4.54 25.52
N LYS A 267 22.05 3.91 24.35
CA LYS A 267 23.01 2.82 24.11
C LYS A 267 22.91 1.72 25.18
N LYS A 268 21.68 1.36 25.57
CA LYS A 268 21.46 0.36 26.63
C LYS A 268 22.18 -0.96 26.28
N LYS A 269 22.86 -1.56 27.26
CA LYS A 269 23.62 -2.81 27.08
C LYS A 269 22.76 -3.88 26.41
N LYS A 270 23.34 -4.60 25.44
CA LYS A 270 22.69 -5.74 24.77
C LYS A 270 22.19 -6.72 25.83
N ARG A 271 20.96 -7.21 25.69
CA ARG A 271 20.54 -8.46 26.36
C ARG A 271 21.49 -9.57 25.87
N ALA A 272 22.03 -10.34 26.80
CA ALA A 272 22.97 -11.41 26.48
C ALA A 272 22.31 -12.43 25.53
N GLY A 273 22.96 -12.71 24.39
CA GLY A 273 22.54 -13.76 23.46
C GLY A 273 21.84 -13.32 22.16
N THR A 274 21.50 -12.04 21.95
CA THR A 274 20.83 -11.59 20.71
C THR A 274 21.77 -10.78 19.81
N GLU A 275 22.34 -11.42 18.79
CA GLU A 275 23.00 -10.74 17.67
C GLU A 275 21.96 -10.21 16.67
N VAL A 276 21.96 -8.89 16.45
CA VAL A 276 21.11 -8.25 15.44
C VAL A 276 21.87 -8.18 14.13
N LYS A 277 21.36 -8.88 13.11
CA LYS A 277 21.90 -8.80 11.76
C LYS A 277 21.46 -7.50 11.10
N ALA A 278 22.39 -6.83 10.43
CA ALA A 278 22.07 -5.66 9.62
C ALA A 278 21.27 -6.09 8.39
N ILE A 279 20.17 -5.38 8.12
CA ILE A 279 19.34 -5.55 6.93
C ILE A 279 19.95 -4.65 5.84
N PRO A 280 20.15 -5.17 4.62
CA PRO A 280 20.67 -4.35 3.53
C PRO A 280 19.67 -3.25 3.18
N ASN A 281 20.19 -2.08 2.79
CA ASN A 281 19.36 -1.04 2.21
C ASN A 281 18.93 -1.47 0.80
N THR A 282 17.64 -1.76 0.63
CA THR A 282 17.02 -2.21 -0.61
C THR A 282 17.30 -1.27 -1.80
N TYR A 283 17.27 0.04 -1.58
CA TYR A 283 17.52 1.02 -2.64
C TYR A 283 18.98 0.98 -3.11
N LEU A 284 19.94 1.02 -2.18
CA LEU A 284 21.37 0.99 -2.51
C LEU A 284 21.81 -0.35 -3.10
N GLU A 285 21.30 -1.45 -2.55
CA GLU A 285 21.58 -2.79 -3.05
C GLU A 285 21.03 -2.98 -4.46
N GLY A 286 19.81 -2.48 -4.72
CA GLY A 286 19.22 -2.50 -6.05
C GLY A 286 20.01 -1.72 -7.09
N ILE A 287 20.60 -0.58 -6.71
CA ILE A 287 21.51 0.18 -7.59
C ILE A 287 22.74 -0.65 -7.94
N LYS A 288 23.39 -1.26 -6.94
CA LYS A 288 24.60 -2.08 -7.16
C LYS A 288 24.30 -3.27 -8.07
N GLN A 289 23.20 -3.98 -7.82
CA GLN A 289 22.81 -5.13 -8.63
C GLN A 289 22.56 -4.74 -10.09
N LEU A 290 21.86 -3.62 -10.33
CA LEU A 290 21.62 -3.14 -11.68
C LEU A 290 22.92 -2.68 -12.38
N GLN A 291 23.82 -2.01 -11.66
CA GLN A 291 25.14 -1.61 -12.18
C GLN A 291 25.99 -2.82 -12.57
N ASP A 292 26.00 -3.85 -11.73
CA ASP A 292 26.71 -5.10 -11.97
C ASP A 292 26.12 -5.86 -13.17
N GLU A 293 24.80 -5.90 -13.32
CA GLU A 293 24.12 -6.50 -14.47
C GLU A 293 24.47 -5.78 -15.77
N ILE A 294 24.41 -4.44 -15.79
CA ILE A 294 24.78 -3.63 -16.96
C ILE A 294 26.24 -3.86 -17.35
N SER A 295 27.14 -4.00 -16.37
CA SER A 295 28.58 -4.11 -16.62
C SER A 295 29.02 -5.52 -17.02
N ARG A 296 28.40 -6.56 -16.44
CA ARG A 296 28.89 -7.94 -16.54
C ARG A 296 27.98 -8.86 -17.34
N LYS A 297 26.71 -8.49 -17.54
CA LYS A 297 25.68 -9.40 -18.06
C LYS A 297 24.75 -8.71 -19.07
N PRO A 298 25.28 -8.25 -20.22
CA PRO A 298 24.48 -7.54 -21.22
C PRO A 298 23.31 -8.37 -21.77
N GLN A 299 23.39 -9.71 -21.72
CA GLN A 299 22.31 -10.60 -22.15
C GLN A 299 21.08 -10.55 -21.23
N GLU A 300 21.25 -10.28 -19.92
CA GLU A 300 20.14 -10.23 -18.96
C GLU A 300 19.30 -8.95 -19.14
N LEU A 301 19.85 -7.91 -19.77
CA LEU A 301 19.16 -6.64 -20.05
C LEU A 301 17.97 -6.79 -21.01
N GLY A 302 17.90 -7.89 -21.77
CA GLY A 302 16.77 -8.21 -22.63
C GLY A 302 15.43 -8.28 -21.87
N ARG A 303 15.46 -8.48 -20.55
CA ARG A 303 14.25 -8.46 -19.70
C ARG A 303 13.52 -7.12 -19.73
N PHE A 304 14.22 -6.00 -19.88
CA PHE A 304 13.59 -4.67 -19.96
C PHE A 304 12.77 -4.46 -21.25
N THR A 305 13.05 -5.25 -22.28
CA THR A 305 12.37 -5.22 -23.57
C THR A 305 11.37 -6.36 -23.76
N MET A 306 11.16 -7.22 -22.76
CA MET A 306 10.18 -8.32 -22.85
C MET A 306 8.80 -7.80 -23.23
N HIS A 307 8.13 -8.53 -24.14
CA HIS A 307 6.79 -8.21 -24.65
C HIS A 307 6.66 -6.81 -25.28
N MET A 308 7.76 -6.22 -25.75
CA MET A 308 7.68 -5.13 -26.72
C MET A 308 7.43 -5.77 -28.10
N PRO A 309 6.34 -5.44 -28.79
CA PRO A 309 6.18 -5.87 -30.17
C PRO A 309 7.22 -5.13 -31.00
N PHE A 310 8.28 -5.83 -31.41
CA PHE A 310 9.20 -5.31 -32.40
C PHE A 310 8.52 -5.42 -33.77
N TYR A 311 8.76 -4.45 -34.64
CA TYR A 311 8.03 -4.30 -35.92
C TYR A 311 8.05 -5.58 -36.78
N ASP A 312 9.08 -6.43 -36.66
CA ASP A 312 9.18 -7.69 -37.40
C ASP A 312 8.20 -8.79 -36.93
N ASP A 313 7.64 -8.66 -35.73
CA ASP A 313 6.65 -9.61 -35.17
C ASP A 313 5.19 -9.24 -35.51
N GLN A 314 4.94 -8.02 -35.98
CA GLN A 314 3.58 -7.56 -36.30
C GLN A 314 3.03 -8.20 -37.59
N ASP A 315 3.89 -8.56 -38.54
CA ASP A 315 3.51 -9.24 -39.79
C ASP A 315 3.26 -10.75 -39.60
N ARG A 316 3.54 -11.29 -38.39
CA ARG A 316 3.40 -12.72 -38.06
C ARG A 316 2.40 -13.01 -36.95
N LEU A 317 1.74 -12.00 -36.39
CA LEU A 317 0.59 -12.24 -35.53
C LEU A 317 -0.56 -12.67 -36.46
N PRO A 318 -1.01 -13.94 -36.46
CA PRO A 318 -2.31 -14.24 -37.02
C PRO A 318 -3.30 -13.31 -36.32
N LEU A 319 -4.27 -12.77 -37.07
CA LEU A 319 -5.46 -12.17 -36.47
C LEU A 319 -6.00 -13.22 -35.50
N ILE A 320 -5.75 -13.04 -34.21
CA ILE A 320 -6.24 -13.94 -33.18
C ILE A 320 -7.76 -13.76 -33.24
N ASP A 321 -8.46 -14.76 -33.77
CA ASP A 321 -9.89 -14.88 -33.50
C ASP A 321 -10.03 -14.86 -31.97
N GLU A 322 -10.85 -13.93 -31.46
CA GLU A 322 -10.94 -13.54 -30.03
C GLU A 322 -11.29 -14.69 -29.05
N GLU A 323 -11.35 -15.94 -29.51
CA GLU A 323 -11.77 -17.12 -28.76
C GLU A 323 -10.62 -17.88 -28.07
N ASP A 324 -9.37 -17.79 -28.55
CA ASP A 324 -8.30 -18.69 -28.08
C ASP A 324 -7.41 -18.15 -26.92
N GLU A 325 -7.47 -16.87 -26.56
CA GLU A 325 -6.72 -16.34 -25.40
C GLU A 325 -7.42 -16.57 -24.03
N MET A 326 -8.65 -17.08 -24.03
CA MET A 326 -9.38 -17.42 -22.79
C MET A 326 -9.04 -18.83 -22.25
N GLY A 327 -8.07 -19.53 -22.86
CA GLY A 327 -7.79 -20.96 -22.59
C GLY A 327 -6.64 -21.29 -21.62
N VAL A 328 -5.89 -20.32 -21.10
CA VAL A 328 -4.75 -20.59 -20.19
C VAL A 328 -4.85 -19.78 -18.89
N PHE A 329 -6.00 -19.87 -18.22
CA PHE A 329 -5.97 -19.87 -16.76
C PHE A 329 -5.68 -21.32 -16.34
N SER A 330 -4.43 -21.57 -15.91
CA SER A 330 -4.07 -22.85 -15.30
C SER A 330 -5.09 -23.20 -14.22
N SER A 331 -5.64 -24.40 -14.33
CA SER A 331 -6.58 -25.01 -13.40
C SER A 331 -6.00 -25.30 -12.02
N ASP A 332 -4.73 -25.00 -11.77
CA ASP A 332 -4.08 -25.27 -10.48
C ASP A 332 -4.29 -24.17 -9.43
N ASP A 333 -4.82 -23.00 -9.80
CA ASP A 333 -5.22 -21.95 -8.83
C ASP A 333 -6.69 -22.08 -8.38
N ALA A 334 -7.47 -22.97 -8.99
CA ALA A 334 -8.89 -23.16 -8.68
C ALA A 334 -9.14 -23.97 -7.39
N GLU A 335 -8.18 -24.78 -6.93
CA GLU A 335 -8.35 -25.58 -5.69
C GLU A 335 -8.08 -24.79 -4.40
N SER A 336 -7.50 -23.58 -4.45
CA SER A 336 -7.29 -22.78 -3.24
C SER A 336 -8.49 -21.91 -2.84
N THR A 337 -9.53 -21.86 -3.68
CA THR A 337 -10.73 -21.01 -3.46
C THR A 337 -11.95 -21.81 -2.98
N LEU A 338 -11.81 -23.11 -2.74
CA LEU A 338 -12.88 -23.99 -2.29
C LEU A 338 -12.52 -24.62 -0.95
N ASN A 339 -12.78 -23.89 0.13
CA ASN A 339 -13.22 -24.42 1.42
C ASN A 339 -13.68 -23.27 2.33
N PHE A 340 -14.77 -22.60 1.94
CA PHE A 340 -15.68 -22.00 2.91
C PHE A 340 -16.76 -23.03 3.20
N THR A 341 -16.44 -24.00 4.06
CA THR A 341 -17.47 -24.78 4.74
C THR A 341 -18.25 -23.82 5.64
N ASN A 342 -19.57 -23.80 5.45
CA ASN A 342 -20.54 -23.33 6.41
C ASN A 342 -20.16 -23.83 7.80
N ASP A 343 -19.73 -22.93 8.68
CA ASP A 343 -20.04 -22.97 10.09
C ASP A 343 -19.70 -21.61 10.72
N ASN A 344 -20.58 -21.16 11.60
CA ASN A 344 -20.49 -19.96 12.43
C ASN A 344 -21.16 -18.69 11.90
N LEU A 345 -22.42 -18.86 11.45
CA LEU A 345 -23.51 -18.07 12.04
C LEU A 345 -23.63 -18.46 13.52
N SER A 346 -23.11 -17.62 14.42
CA SER A 346 -23.44 -17.44 15.85
C SER A 346 -22.20 -17.29 16.74
N SER A 347 -21.96 -16.06 17.20
CA SER A 347 -21.77 -15.76 18.62
C SER A 347 -21.65 -14.23 18.81
N ASN A 348 -22.57 -13.73 19.61
CA ASN A 348 -22.86 -12.33 19.91
C ASN A 348 -21.80 -11.64 20.77
N SER A 349 -21.76 -10.31 20.65
CA SER A 349 -21.95 -9.37 21.77
C SER A 349 -22.45 -8.04 21.14
N SER A 350 -23.76 -7.84 20.97
CA SER A 350 -24.78 -7.35 21.91
C SER A 350 -24.55 -5.92 22.42
N GLU A 351 -25.42 -5.00 21.99
CA GLU A 351 -26.03 -3.89 22.77
C GLU A 351 -27.01 -3.17 21.82
N HIS A 352 -28.28 -3.61 21.84
CA HIS A 352 -29.45 -2.90 22.38
C HIS A 352 -30.09 -1.91 21.40
N ASP A 353 -30.97 -2.45 20.55
CA ASP A 353 -32.07 -1.72 19.91
C ASP A 353 -33.22 -1.61 20.92
N ASP A 354 -33.49 -0.40 21.43
CA ASP A 354 -34.74 -0.11 22.11
C ASP A 354 -35.84 0.08 21.07
N HIS A 355 -36.76 -0.88 21.03
CA HIS A 355 -38.07 -0.69 20.42
C HIS A 355 -38.86 0.35 21.25
N HIS A 356 -39.21 1.47 20.63
CA HIS A 356 -40.36 2.26 21.06
C HIS A 356 -41.53 2.00 20.12
N ASP A 357 -42.52 1.31 20.67
CA ASP A 357 -43.88 1.28 20.18
C ASP A 357 -44.39 2.72 20.02
N ILE A 358 -44.76 3.10 18.81
CA ILE A 358 -45.64 4.25 18.58
C ILE A 358 -47.03 3.67 18.38
N GLN A 359 -47.81 3.69 19.47
CA GLN A 359 -49.27 3.63 19.41
C GLN A 359 -49.75 4.76 18.48
N MET A 360 -50.57 4.39 17.49
CA MET A 360 -51.41 5.35 16.78
C MET A 360 -52.57 5.72 17.70
N ASP A 361 -52.74 7.01 17.96
CA ASP A 361 -54.02 7.58 18.33
C ASP A 361 -54.58 8.34 17.11
N ASP A 362 -55.75 7.86 16.68
CA ASP A 362 -56.78 8.35 15.75
C ASP A 362 -56.43 8.75 14.30
#